data_AF-A0A150PQY9-F1
#
_entry.id   AF-A0A150PQY9-F1
#
_cell.length_a   1.000
_cell.length_b   1.000
_cell.length_c   1.000
_cell.angle_alpha   90.00
_cell.angle_beta   90.00
_cell.angle_gamma   90.00
#
_symmetry.space_group_name_H-M   'P 1'
#
loop_
_entity.id
_entity.type
_entity.pdbx_description
1 polymer ?
#
loop_
_entity_poly.entity_id
_entity_poly.type
_entity_poly.pdbx_seq_one_letter_code
_entity_poly.pdbx_strand_id
1 'polypeptide(L)'
;MRTTWIGMGLLFGALLASGCGASALGEACDKEGADGECEDGSVCGKPDDTAAPRCLKICVEQTDCPADQSCNGVSGSDLKGCRPK
;
A
#
# COMPACT_ATOMS: atom_id res chain seq x y z
N MET A 1 3.88 35.26 -48.66
CA MET A 1 3.90 33.90 -48.09
C MET A 1 4.55 34.03 -46.72
N ARG A 2 3.80 34.34 -45.65
CA ARG A 2 3.06 33.40 -44.78
C ARG A 2 3.94 32.24 -44.31
N THR A 3 4.46 32.35 -43.08
CA THR A 3 4.40 31.27 -42.08
C THR A 3 4.82 31.78 -40.70
N THR A 4 3.88 32.44 -40.00
CA THR A 4 3.81 32.50 -38.53
C THR A 4 3.35 31.13 -38.02
N TRP A 5 4.23 30.33 -37.42
CA TRP A 5 3.84 29.08 -36.76
C TRP A 5 4.54 28.97 -35.40
N ILE A 6 4.03 29.75 -34.43
CA ILE A 6 4.15 29.42 -33.02
C ILE A 6 3.25 28.21 -32.80
N GLY A 7 3.80 27.02 -33.05
CA GLY A 7 3.21 25.75 -32.70
C GLY A 7 3.44 25.48 -31.21
N MET A 8 2.80 26.29 -30.36
CA MET A 8 2.66 26.01 -28.94
C MET A 8 1.66 24.87 -28.81
N GLY A 9 2.15 23.64 -28.86
CA GLY A 9 1.30 22.47 -28.90
C GLY A 9 2.05 21.21 -28.53
N LEU A 10 1.58 20.64 -27.43
CA LEU A 10 1.50 19.20 -27.13
C LEU A 10 2.58 18.60 -26.21
N LEU A 11 2.09 18.39 -24.97
CA LEU A 11 2.20 17.15 -24.20
C LEU A 11 3.37 17.03 -23.22
N PHE A 12 3.40 17.92 -22.24
CA PHE A 12 3.80 17.56 -20.87
C PHE A 12 2.55 17.15 -20.12
N GLY A 13 2.13 15.89 -20.27
CA GLY A 13 0.92 15.37 -19.66
C GLY A 13 1.08 13.91 -19.29
N ALA A 14 1.63 13.66 -18.10
CA ALA A 14 1.38 12.48 -17.27
C ALA A 14 2.33 12.48 -16.05
N LEU A 15 2.14 13.44 -15.13
CA LEU A 15 2.84 13.46 -13.84
C LEU A 15 1.87 14.00 -12.80
N LEU A 16 0.83 13.24 -12.45
CA LEU A 16 0.06 13.38 -11.22
C LEU A 16 -0.76 12.10 -10.99
N ALA A 17 -0.09 11.00 -10.66
CA ALA A 17 -0.71 9.97 -9.82
C ALA A 17 -0.26 10.25 -8.38
N SER A 18 -0.75 11.35 -7.80
CA SER A 18 -0.78 11.50 -6.36
C SER A 18 -1.81 10.50 -5.85
N GLY A 19 -1.36 9.27 -5.57
CA GLY A 19 -2.15 8.26 -4.90
C GLY A 19 -2.49 8.74 -3.50
N CYS A 20 -3.61 9.44 -3.37
CA CYS A 20 -4.34 9.55 -2.12
C CYS A 20 -5.49 8.55 -2.23
N GLY A 21 -5.11 7.27 -2.30
CA GLY A 21 -6.01 6.14 -2.33
C GLY A 21 -5.35 5.11 -1.45
N ALA A 22 -6.03 4.73 -0.37
CA ALA A 22 -5.53 3.73 0.55
C ALA A 22 -5.23 2.44 -0.22
N SER A 23 -4.01 1.91 -0.09
CA SER A 23 -3.55 0.71 -0.80
C SER A 23 -4.40 -0.50 -0.41
N ALA A 24 -4.81 -1.30 -1.39
CA ALA A 24 -5.64 -2.47 -1.12
C ALA A 24 -4.86 -3.59 -0.42
N LEU A 25 -5.55 -4.57 0.15
CA LEU A 25 -4.96 -5.78 0.73
C LEU A 25 -3.99 -6.45 -0.25
N GLY A 26 -2.74 -6.65 0.19
CA GLY A 26 -1.66 -7.23 -0.59
C GLY A 26 -0.91 -6.25 -1.49
N GLU A 27 -1.36 -5.00 -1.64
CA GLU A 27 -0.60 -3.96 -2.34
C GLU A 27 0.59 -3.48 -1.52
N ALA A 28 1.60 -2.98 -2.23
CA ALA A 28 2.77 -2.39 -1.61
C ALA A 28 2.40 -1.15 -0.79
N CYS A 29 3.09 -0.98 0.33
CA CYS A 29 3.06 0.21 1.15
C CYS A 29 4.49 0.56 1.54
N ASP A 30 4.74 1.82 1.86
CA ASP A 30 6.03 2.39 2.18
C ASP A 30 6.42 2.12 3.64
N LYS A 31 5.50 2.36 4.59
CA LYS A 31 5.87 2.43 6.00
C LYS A 31 5.12 1.43 6.87
N GLU A 32 5.83 0.39 7.31
CA GLU A 32 5.30 -0.58 8.27
C GLU A 32 4.74 0.12 9.53
N GLY A 33 3.53 -0.27 9.91
CA GLY A 33 2.80 0.31 11.02
C GLY A 33 2.17 1.68 10.75
N ALA A 34 2.26 2.23 9.53
CA ALA A 34 1.57 3.45 9.19
C ALA A 34 0.05 3.24 9.12
N ASP A 35 -0.67 4.10 9.83
CA ASP A 35 -2.13 4.16 9.83
C ASP A 35 -2.60 5.03 8.66
N GLY A 36 -3.59 4.54 7.91
CA GLY A 36 -4.19 5.25 6.76
C GLY A 36 -3.44 5.14 5.42
N GLU A 37 -2.35 4.36 5.35
CA GLU A 37 -1.69 4.04 4.07
C GLU A 37 -2.40 2.91 3.31
N CYS A 38 -2.99 1.98 4.07
CA CYS A 38 -3.76 0.84 3.58
C CYS A 38 -5.26 1.09 3.76
N GLU A 39 -6.09 0.40 2.95
CA GLU A 39 -7.54 0.45 3.06
C GLU A 39 -8.03 0.10 4.48
N ASP A 40 -9.21 0.57 4.85
CA ASP A 40 -9.81 0.29 6.15
C ASP A 40 -9.81 -1.21 6.47
N GLY A 41 -9.36 -1.57 7.68
CA GLY A 41 -9.20 -2.97 8.09
C GLY A 41 -7.89 -3.63 7.63
N SER A 42 -6.97 -2.83 7.09
CA SER A 42 -5.63 -3.26 6.67
C SER A 42 -4.56 -2.41 7.31
N VAL A 43 -3.38 -3.00 7.53
CA VAL A 43 -2.23 -2.33 8.12
C VAL A 43 -1.00 -2.62 7.28
N CYS A 44 -0.16 -1.61 7.06
CA CYS A 44 1.08 -1.81 6.33
C CYS A 44 2.04 -2.68 7.16
N GLY A 45 2.47 -3.81 6.62
CA GLY A 45 3.41 -4.70 7.31
C GLY A 45 4.14 -5.65 6.38
N LYS A 46 5.30 -6.10 6.82
CA LYS A 46 6.06 -7.11 6.09
C LYS A 46 5.42 -8.49 6.26
N PRO A 47 5.11 -9.20 5.16
CA PRO A 47 4.63 -10.57 5.26
C PRO A 47 5.74 -11.51 5.77
N ASP A 48 6.99 -11.19 5.42
CA ASP A 48 8.20 -11.93 5.73
C ASP A 48 9.33 -10.92 5.96
N ASP A 49 10.35 -11.28 6.76
CA ASP A 49 11.43 -10.34 7.14
C ASP A 49 12.23 -9.79 5.94
N THR A 50 12.25 -10.53 4.83
CA THR A 50 12.97 -10.18 3.59
C THR A 50 12.09 -9.51 2.54
N ALA A 51 10.77 -9.50 2.73
CA ALA A 51 9.83 -8.97 1.77
C ALA A 51 9.65 -7.45 1.93
N ALA A 52 9.19 -6.82 0.84
CA ALA A 52 8.72 -5.44 0.89
C ALA A 52 7.45 -5.35 1.77
N PRO A 53 7.27 -4.24 2.51
CA PRO A 53 6.05 -4.00 3.24
C PRO A 53 4.84 -3.95 2.27
N ARG A 54 3.75 -4.57 2.70
CA ARG A 54 2.49 -4.59 1.96
C ARG A 54 1.31 -4.48 2.92
N CYS A 55 0.14 -4.14 2.43
CA CYS A 55 -1.05 -4.07 3.24
C CYS A 55 -1.48 -5.47 3.67
N LEU A 56 -1.42 -5.74 4.96
CA LEU A 56 -1.85 -6.99 5.58
C LEU A 56 -3.22 -6.80 6.20
N LYS A 57 -4.04 -7.84 6.18
CA LYS A 57 -5.33 -7.85 6.88
C LYS A 57 -5.09 -7.70 8.37
N ILE A 58 -5.73 -6.71 9.00
CA ILE A 58 -5.69 -6.56 10.47
C ILE A 58 -6.38 -7.77 11.10
N CYS A 59 -5.79 -8.28 12.17
CA CYS A 59 -6.34 -9.38 12.96
C CYS A 59 -6.28 -9.04 14.45
N VAL A 60 -7.24 -9.55 15.22
CA VAL A 60 -7.22 -9.49 16.69
C VAL A 60 -6.80 -10.85 17.24
N GLU A 61 -7.34 -11.90 16.62
CA GLU A 61 -7.17 -13.30 16.97
C GLU A 61 -6.76 -14.14 15.76
N GLN A 62 -6.20 -15.33 16.02
CA GLN A 62 -5.69 -16.23 14.99
C GLN A 62 -6.77 -16.72 14.00
N THR A 63 -8.02 -16.74 14.45
CA THR A 63 -9.22 -17.12 13.69
C THR A 63 -9.61 -16.08 12.64
N ASP A 64 -9.14 -14.83 12.75
CA ASP A 64 -9.32 -13.78 11.74
C ASP A 64 -8.46 -14.01 10.49
N CYS A 65 -7.39 -14.81 10.65
CA CYS A 65 -6.48 -15.17 9.57
C CYS A 65 -6.83 -16.56 9.01
N PRO A 66 -6.62 -16.78 7.71
CA PRO A 66 -6.77 -18.11 7.12
C PRO A 66 -5.75 -19.10 7.71
N ALA A 67 -5.99 -20.40 7.52
CA ALA A 67 -5.25 -21.46 8.20
C ALA A 67 -3.73 -21.49 7.87
N ASP A 68 -3.36 -20.97 6.71
CA ASP A 68 -1.99 -20.78 6.19
C ASP A 68 -1.27 -19.54 6.75
N GLN A 69 -1.96 -18.70 7.52
CA GLN A 69 -1.42 -17.45 8.07
C GLN A 69 -1.48 -17.45 9.60
N SER A 70 -0.68 -16.58 10.22
CA SER A 70 -0.61 -16.34 11.65
C SER A 70 -0.86 -14.87 11.96
N CYS A 71 -1.62 -14.60 13.02
CA CYS A 71 -1.88 -13.25 13.47
C CYS A 71 -0.71 -12.72 14.32
N ASN A 72 0.12 -11.85 13.73
CA ASN A 72 1.36 -11.36 14.34
C ASN A 72 1.38 -9.84 14.46
N GLY A 73 2.09 -9.32 15.46
CA GLY A 73 2.25 -7.87 15.65
C GLY A 73 2.96 -7.20 14.47
N VAL A 74 2.56 -5.98 14.15
CA VAL A 74 3.22 -5.13 13.15
C VAL A 74 4.16 -4.16 13.86
N SER A 75 5.40 -4.04 13.38
CA SER A 75 6.37 -3.16 14.04
C SER A 75 5.95 -1.70 13.90
N GLY A 76 6.04 -0.92 14.98
CA GLY A 76 5.70 0.50 14.94
C GLY A 76 4.19 0.81 14.95
N SER A 77 3.34 -0.20 15.20
CA SER A 77 1.90 -0.05 15.43
C SER A 77 1.46 -0.96 16.56
N ASP A 78 0.31 -0.66 17.18
CA ASP A 78 -0.37 -1.53 18.15
C ASP A 78 -1.26 -2.58 17.48
N LEU A 79 -1.32 -2.58 16.14
CA LEU A 79 -2.10 -3.50 15.33
C LEU A 79 -1.33 -4.79 15.04
N LYS A 80 -2.09 -5.87 14.79
CA LYS A 80 -1.57 -7.13 14.28
C LYS A 80 -2.05 -7.35 12.85
N GLY A 81 -1.24 -8.01 12.05
CA GLY A 81 -1.56 -8.38 10.67
C GLY A 81 -1.42 -9.88 10.43
N CYS A 82 -2.22 -10.41 9.52
CA CYS A 82 -2.07 -11.78 9.05
C CYS A 82 -0.80 -11.91 8.20
N ARG A 83 0.11 -12.78 8.61
CA ARG A 83 1.36 -13.10 7.89
C ARG A 83 1.40 -14.58 7.56
N PRO A 84 2.01 -15.02 6.45
CA PRO A 84 2.26 -16.44 6.21
C PRO A 84 2.97 -17.11 7.40
N LYS A 85 2.69 -18.40 7.60
CA LYS A 85 3.37 -19.23 8.60
C LYS A 85 4.78 -19.63 8.18
#